data_AF-A0A1J8QLP3-F1
#
_entry.id   AF-A0A1J8QLP3-F1
#
_cell.length_a   1.000
_cell.length_b   1.000
_cell.length_c   1.000
_cell.angle_alpha   90.00
_cell.angle_beta   90.00
_cell.angle_gamma   90.00
#
_symmetry.space_group_name_H-M   'P 1'
#
loop_
_entity.id
_entity.type
_entity.pdbx_description
1 polymer ?
#
loop_
_entity_poly.entity_id
_entity_poly.type
_entity_poly.pdbx_seq_one_letter_code
_entity_poly.pdbx_strand_id
1 'polypeptide(L)'
;MQTPTSSTAQVYFSSDVRNMDSWARRTGIPLTTAEALGTTYARAHKWLLSLKTQLIQQHGWQEAEPADSRMLFTIEAPSPWRSPSGLPLSPQLRLQLPTHASSFFSPERRVQWQMVFHSDLFATQRLIVQPITDILNLIQCLLTGVVTLVYEEQLPQGTYTTTRGLPSVQWINANQAALLEVFGRAHFKQLWKAANDRTTSFKVDFEPRRGVAPKPLP
;
A
#
# COMPACT_ATOMS: atom_id res chain seq x y z
N MET A 1 -10.84 -18.65 26.16
CA MET A 1 -9.86 -18.74 25.07
C MET A 1 -10.03 -17.51 24.19
N GLN A 2 -9.08 -16.58 24.23
CA GLN A 2 -9.10 -15.41 23.34
C GLN A 2 -8.52 -15.86 21.99
N THR A 3 -9.33 -15.78 20.95
CA THR A 3 -8.88 -15.94 19.56
C THR A 3 -7.76 -14.95 19.30
N PRO A 4 -6.60 -15.35 18.74
CA PRO A 4 -5.61 -14.38 18.29
C PRO A 4 -6.27 -13.52 17.21
N THR A 5 -6.37 -12.23 17.46
CA THR A 5 -6.93 -11.24 16.53
C THR A 5 -6.01 -11.11 15.32
N SER A 6 -6.44 -11.64 14.17
CA SER A 6 -5.90 -11.47 12.80
C SER A 6 -4.37 -11.57 12.65
N SER A 7 -3.88 -12.76 12.29
CA SER A 7 -2.46 -13.06 12.09
C SER A 7 -1.84 -12.51 10.79
N THR A 8 -2.51 -11.62 10.06
CA THR A 8 -2.06 -11.17 8.73
C THR A 8 -1.80 -9.67 8.71
N ALA A 9 -0.63 -9.27 8.17
CA ALA A 9 -0.30 -7.87 7.98
C ALA A 9 -1.38 -7.16 7.15
N GLN A 10 -1.82 -5.99 7.59
CA GLN A 10 -2.84 -5.16 6.94
C GLN A 10 -2.19 -4.04 6.15
N VAL A 11 -2.87 -3.57 5.11
CA VAL A 11 -2.43 -2.36 4.39
C VAL A 11 -2.94 -1.15 5.15
N TYR A 12 -2.07 -0.19 5.40
CA TYR A 12 -2.40 1.06 6.06
C TYR A 12 -2.12 2.22 5.12
N PHE A 13 -3.17 3.00 4.81
CA PHE A 13 -3.08 4.27 4.09
C PHE A 13 -2.96 5.47 5.04
N SER A 14 -2.05 6.39 4.74
CA SER A 14 -1.89 7.69 5.41
C SER A 14 -1.66 8.82 4.40
N SER A 15 -2.47 9.87 4.48
CA SER A 15 -2.24 11.13 3.76
C SER A 15 -1.46 12.17 4.57
N ASP A 16 -0.96 11.82 5.77
CA ASP A 16 -0.17 12.73 6.61
C ASP A 16 1.27 12.85 6.07
N VAL A 17 1.63 14.05 5.60
CA VAL A 17 2.97 14.37 5.09
C VAL A 17 4.06 14.13 6.15
N ARG A 18 3.75 14.26 7.44
CA ARG A 18 4.70 13.96 8.52
C ARG A 18 5.07 12.48 8.57
N ASN A 19 4.13 11.60 8.23
CA ASN A 19 4.40 10.16 8.11
C ASN A 19 5.35 9.89 6.94
N MET A 20 5.11 10.54 5.80
CA MET A 20 6.01 10.43 4.64
C MET A 20 7.41 10.95 4.97
N ASP A 21 7.52 12.10 5.62
CA ASP A 21 8.80 12.67 6.03
C ASP A 21 9.58 11.74 6.98
N SER A 22 8.87 11.12 7.94
CA SER A 22 9.47 10.10 8.81
C SER A 22 10.00 8.91 8.01
N TRP A 23 9.26 8.45 7.00
CA TRP A 23 9.71 7.36 6.13
C TRP A 23 10.86 7.77 5.21
N ALA A 24 10.83 8.97 4.65
CA ALA A 24 11.89 9.52 3.83
C ALA A 24 13.22 9.61 4.59
N ARG A 25 13.17 10.10 5.84
CA ARG A 25 14.34 10.12 6.72
C ARG A 25 14.86 8.72 7.04
N ARG A 26 13.97 7.76 7.29
CA ARG A 26 14.34 6.37 7.59
C ARG A 26 14.94 5.65 6.37
N THR A 27 14.36 5.81 5.18
CA THR A 27 14.80 5.12 3.96
C THR A 27 15.97 5.83 3.29
N GLY A 28 16.19 7.10 3.59
CA GLY A 28 17.12 7.96 2.86
C GLY A 28 16.65 8.31 1.44
N ILE A 29 15.38 8.04 1.12
CA ILE A 29 14.75 8.42 -0.13
C ILE A 29 14.09 9.78 0.12
N PRO A 30 14.60 10.89 -0.44
CA PRO A 30 14.09 12.21 -0.13
C PRO A 30 12.64 12.36 -0.58
N LEU A 31 11.86 13.14 0.18
CA LEU A 31 10.60 13.66 -0.33
C LEU A 31 10.93 14.49 -1.57
N THR A 32 10.51 13.98 -2.72
CA THR A 32 10.78 14.64 -3.99
C THR A 32 9.89 15.88 -4.14
N THR A 33 10.28 16.81 -5.01
CA THR A 33 9.43 17.97 -5.31
C THR A 33 8.11 17.52 -5.94
N ALA A 34 7.04 18.30 -5.81
CA ALA A 34 5.75 17.96 -6.42
C ALA A 34 5.86 17.70 -7.93
N GLU A 35 6.71 18.46 -8.62
CA GLU A 35 6.99 18.30 -10.05
C GLU A 35 7.71 16.97 -10.38
N ALA A 36 8.74 16.64 -9.61
CA ALA A 36 9.47 15.39 -9.78
C ALA A 36 8.59 14.18 -9.40
N LEU A 37 7.75 14.30 -8.38
CA LEU A 37 6.75 13.29 -8.02
C LEU A 37 5.76 13.08 -9.17
N GLY A 38 5.21 14.17 -9.72
CA GLY A 38 4.31 14.13 -10.86
C GLY A 38 4.95 13.46 -12.07
N THR A 39 6.22 13.75 -12.34
CA THR A 39 6.98 13.16 -13.45
C THR A 39 7.19 11.65 -13.25
N THR A 40 7.64 11.22 -12.07
CA THR A 40 7.86 9.78 -11.78
C THR A 40 6.54 9.01 -11.80
N TYR A 41 5.47 9.58 -11.22
CA TYR A 41 4.15 8.97 -11.25
C TYR A 41 3.60 8.87 -12.68
N ALA A 42 3.76 9.91 -13.50
CA ALA A 42 3.36 9.88 -14.91
C ALA A 42 4.11 8.80 -15.71
N ARG A 43 5.40 8.60 -15.46
CA ARG A 43 6.16 7.48 -16.08
C ARG A 43 5.61 6.12 -15.67
N ALA A 44 5.12 5.98 -14.44
CA ALA A 44 4.51 4.75 -13.96
C ALA A 44 3.11 4.48 -14.57
N HIS A 45 2.45 5.46 -15.21
CA HIS A 45 1.11 5.27 -15.77
C HIS A 45 1.01 4.09 -16.73
N LYS A 46 1.99 3.93 -17.63
CA LYS A 46 2.02 2.82 -18.58
C LYS A 46 2.01 1.46 -17.86
N TRP A 47 2.76 1.34 -16.77
CA TRP A 47 2.81 0.13 -15.96
C TRP A 47 1.49 -0.08 -15.20
N LEU A 48 0.96 0.96 -14.56
CA LEU A 48 -0.33 0.92 -13.87
C LEU A 48 -1.48 0.50 -14.80
N LEU A 49 -1.51 1.02 -16.03
CA LEU A 49 -2.49 0.63 -17.04
C LEU A 49 -2.30 -0.81 -17.52
N SER A 50 -1.05 -1.29 -17.64
CA SER A 50 -0.80 -2.71 -17.93
C SER A 50 -1.32 -3.62 -16.81
N LEU A 51 -1.12 -3.24 -15.54
CA LEU A 51 -1.66 -3.98 -14.38
C LEU A 51 -3.19 -3.97 -14.39
N LYS A 52 -3.82 -2.83 -14.72
CA LYS A 52 -5.28 -2.73 -14.95
C LYS A 52 -5.75 -3.75 -15.99
N THR A 53 -5.08 -3.81 -17.13
CA THR A 53 -5.41 -4.75 -18.21
C THR A 53 -5.29 -6.20 -17.75
N GLN A 54 -4.25 -6.55 -16.98
CA GLN A 54 -4.10 -7.89 -16.41
C GLN A 54 -5.26 -8.23 -15.44
N LEU A 55 -5.66 -7.29 -14.58
CA LEU A 55 -6.79 -7.48 -13.67
C LEU A 55 -8.09 -7.78 -14.42
N ILE A 56 -8.36 -7.05 -15.49
CA ILE A 56 -9.58 -7.23 -16.29
C ILE A 56 -9.53 -8.58 -17.03
N GLN A 57 -8.45 -8.82 -17.78
CA GLN A 57 -8.37 -9.96 -18.68
C GLN A 57 -8.19 -11.30 -17.95
N GLN A 58 -7.48 -11.32 -16.81
CA GLN A 58 -7.06 -12.55 -16.16
C GLN A 58 -7.76 -12.80 -14.81
N HIS A 59 -8.26 -11.74 -14.17
CA HIS A 59 -8.84 -11.83 -12.82
C HIS A 59 -10.33 -11.44 -12.76
N GLY A 60 -10.97 -11.20 -13.91
CA GLY A 60 -12.40 -10.93 -14.00
C GLY A 60 -12.82 -9.59 -13.40
N TRP A 61 -11.89 -8.65 -13.22
CA TRP A 61 -12.22 -7.27 -12.87
C TRP A 61 -12.91 -6.59 -14.05
N GLN A 62 -13.70 -5.57 -13.77
CA GLN A 62 -14.44 -4.84 -14.79
C GLN A 62 -14.05 -3.37 -14.77
N GLU A 63 -14.03 -2.74 -15.95
CA GLU A 63 -13.99 -1.29 -16.01
C GLU A 63 -15.29 -0.74 -15.45
N ALA A 64 -15.17 0.31 -14.65
CA ALA A 64 -16.31 1.05 -14.16
C ALA A 64 -16.14 2.51 -14.57
N GLU A 65 -17.26 3.14 -14.93
CA GLU A 65 -17.27 4.54 -15.33
C GLU A 65 -16.62 5.41 -14.22
N PRO A 66 -15.60 6.20 -14.56
CA PRO A 66 -14.98 7.09 -13.59
C PRO A 66 -16.03 8.09 -13.09
N ALA A 67 -16.27 8.09 -11.78
CA ALA A 67 -17.07 9.16 -11.16
C ALA A 67 -16.38 10.53 -11.27
N ASP A 68 -15.10 10.56 -11.64
CA ASP A 68 -14.25 11.75 -11.68
C ASP A 68 -13.22 11.65 -12.82
N SER A 69 -13.14 12.69 -13.66
CA SER A 69 -12.21 12.77 -14.80
C SER A 69 -10.73 12.83 -14.40
N ARG A 70 -10.44 13.05 -13.11
CA ARG A 70 -9.07 13.06 -12.56
C ARG A 70 -8.54 11.65 -12.28
N MET A 71 -9.31 10.59 -12.56
CA MET A 71 -8.89 9.20 -12.37
C MET A 71 -8.16 8.67 -13.60
N LEU A 72 -7.01 8.04 -13.37
CA LEU A 72 -6.26 7.30 -14.39
C LEU A 72 -7.06 6.07 -14.85
N PHE A 73 -7.66 5.37 -13.87
CA PHE A 73 -8.64 4.33 -14.12
C PHE A 73 -9.51 4.09 -12.89
N THR A 74 -10.69 3.51 -13.14
CA THR A 74 -11.59 2.96 -12.13
C THR A 74 -11.93 1.52 -12.55
N ILE A 75 -11.69 0.57 -11.65
CA ILE A 75 -12.02 -0.85 -11.87
C ILE A 75 -12.69 -1.43 -10.64
N GLU A 76 -13.53 -2.44 -10.86
CA GLU A 76 -14.29 -3.11 -9.82
C GLU A 76 -14.01 -4.60 -9.83
N ALA A 77 -13.79 -5.16 -8.64
CA ALA A 77 -13.71 -6.59 -8.44
C ALA A 77 -15.10 -7.16 -8.13
N PRO A 78 -15.47 -8.32 -8.69
CA PRO A 78 -16.67 -9.02 -8.28
C PRO A 78 -16.60 -9.40 -6.78
N SER A 79 -17.72 -9.31 -6.06
CA SER A 79 -17.81 -9.78 -4.68
C SER A 79 -17.45 -11.28 -4.62
N PRO A 80 -16.43 -11.69 -3.84
CA PRO A 80 -16.08 -13.10 -3.72
C PRO A 80 -17.13 -13.88 -2.94
N TRP A 81 -17.88 -13.20 -2.06
CA TRP A 81 -18.95 -13.81 -1.28
C TRP A 81 -20.29 -13.61 -1.99
N ARG A 82 -20.97 -14.73 -2.29
CA ARG A 82 -22.30 -14.75 -2.88
C ARG A 82 -23.23 -15.62 -2.03
N SER A 83 -24.51 -15.24 -1.98
CA SER A 83 -25.56 -16.05 -1.38
C SER A 83 -25.78 -17.34 -2.19
N PRO A 84 -26.48 -18.34 -1.64
CA PRO A 84 -26.94 -19.50 -2.41
C PRO A 84 -27.79 -19.12 -3.65
N SER A 85 -28.43 -17.94 -3.62
CA SER A 85 -29.18 -17.35 -4.74
C SER A 85 -28.32 -16.52 -5.70
N GLY A 86 -26.99 -16.48 -5.54
CA GLY A 86 -26.05 -15.79 -6.42
C GLY A 86 -25.85 -14.29 -6.16
N LEU A 87 -26.57 -13.72 -5.19
CA LEU A 87 -26.49 -12.30 -4.83
C LEU A 87 -25.20 -11.99 -4.07
N PRO A 88 -24.52 -10.87 -4.35
CA PRO A 88 -23.32 -10.50 -3.62
C PRO A 88 -23.64 -10.21 -2.15
N LEU A 89 -22.87 -10.82 -1.24
CA LEU A 89 -22.98 -10.62 0.21
C LEU A 89 -22.10 -9.49 0.72
N SER A 90 -21.32 -8.86 -0.16
CA SER A 90 -20.47 -7.71 0.15
C SER A 90 -20.51 -6.68 -0.99
N PRO A 91 -20.25 -5.40 -0.70
CA PRO A 91 -20.04 -4.41 -1.74
C PRO A 91 -18.85 -4.81 -2.63
N GLN A 92 -18.90 -4.43 -3.90
CA GLN A 92 -17.77 -4.62 -4.81
C GLN A 92 -16.56 -3.80 -4.35
N LEU A 93 -15.36 -4.37 -4.48
CA LEU A 93 -14.13 -3.61 -4.28
C LEU A 93 -13.92 -2.72 -5.50
N ARG A 94 -14.12 -1.41 -5.32
CA ARG A 94 -13.83 -0.40 -6.33
C ARG A 94 -12.43 0.16 -6.10
N LEU A 95 -11.49 -0.15 -6.99
CA LEU A 95 -10.15 0.43 -6.99
C LEU A 95 -10.10 1.60 -7.98
N GLN A 96 -9.66 2.75 -7.48
CA GLN A 96 -9.43 3.94 -8.29
C GLN A 96 -7.98 4.37 -8.11
N LEU A 97 -7.31 4.72 -9.20
CA LEU A 97 -6.00 5.38 -9.11
C LEU A 97 -6.10 6.74 -9.81
N PRO A 98 -5.58 7.81 -9.18
CA PRO A 98 -5.64 9.14 -9.76
C PRO A 98 -4.63 9.30 -10.89
N THR A 99 -4.90 10.25 -11.80
CA THR A 99 -3.96 10.68 -12.85
C THR A 99 -2.79 11.48 -12.27
N HIS A 100 -2.99 12.13 -11.11
CA HIS A 100 -1.96 12.90 -10.44
C HIS A 100 -1.75 12.40 -9.01
N ALA A 101 -0.49 12.16 -8.65
CA ALA A 101 -0.09 11.69 -7.31
C ALA A 101 -0.54 12.63 -6.18
N SER A 102 -0.68 13.94 -6.45
CA SER A 102 -1.19 14.90 -5.47
C SER A 102 -2.58 14.55 -4.94
N SER A 103 -3.39 13.79 -5.70
CA SER A 103 -4.74 13.40 -5.31
C SER A 103 -4.78 12.39 -4.14
N PHE A 104 -3.65 11.74 -3.82
CA PHE A 104 -3.54 10.95 -2.59
C PHE A 104 -3.58 11.82 -1.32
N PHE A 105 -3.30 13.12 -1.46
CA PHE A 105 -3.27 14.09 -0.36
C PHE A 105 -4.52 14.96 -0.28
N SER A 106 -5.44 14.85 -1.24
CA SER A 106 -6.73 15.52 -1.22
C SER A 106 -7.57 15.10 0.00
N PRO A 107 -7.91 16.03 0.92
CA PRO A 107 -8.70 15.72 2.12
C PRO A 107 -10.04 15.05 1.80
N GLU A 108 -10.69 15.48 0.72
CA GLU A 108 -11.99 14.98 0.26
C GLU A 108 -11.95 13.52 -0.21
N ARG A 109 -10.77 12.99 -0.57
CA ARG A 109 -10.57 11.60 -1.00
C ARG A 109 -9.97 10.70 0.07
N ARG A 110 -9.58 11.25 1.22
CA ARG A 110 -8.94 10.48 2.29
C ARG A 110 -9.79 9.28 2.70
N VAL A 111 -11.09 9.50 2.93
CA VAL A 111 -12.02 8.43 3.34
C VAL A 111 -12.12 7.38 2.25
N GLN A 112 -12.18 7.79 0.98
CA GLN A 112 -12.21 6.87 -0.16
C GLN A 112 -10.96 5.97 -0.18
N TRP A 113 -9.77 6.53 0.01
CA TRP A 113 -8.54 5.75 0.06
C TRP A 113 -8.49 4.80 1.24
N GLN A 114 -8.96 5.23 2.41
CA GLN A 114 -9.10 4.36 3.58
C GLN A 114 -10.07 3.22 3.30
N MET A 115 -11.24 3.48 2.70
CA MET A 115 -12.20 2.43 2.35
C MET A 115 -11.63 1.36 1.41
N VAL A 116 -10.72 1.73 0.50
CA VAL A 116 -10.07 0.77 -0.39
C VAL A 116 -8.97 0.02 0.36
N PHE A 117 -7.96 0.73 0.86
CA PHE A 117 -6.74 0.13 1.38
C PHE A 117 -6.92 -0.53 2.76
N HIS A 118 -7.90 -0.10 3.55
CA HIS A 118 -8.23 -0.73 4.84
C HIS A 118 -9.33 -1.80 4.70
N SER A 119 -9.77 -2.14 3.50
CA SER A 119 -10.76 -3.21 3.32
C SER A 119 -10.15 -4.61 3.41
N ASP A 120 -10.88 -5.53 4.04
CA ASP A 120 -10.53 -6.96 4.08
C ASP A 120 -10.45 -7.56 2.68
N LEU A 121 -11.26 -7.05 1.75
CA LEU A 121 -11.26 -7.50 0.36
C LEU A 121 -9.94 -7.12 -0.32
N PHE A 122 -9.44 -5.89 -0.18
CA PHE A 122 -8.13 -5.52 -0.69
C PHE A 122 -7.01 -6.31 -0.01
N ALA A 123 -7.08 -6.49 1.32
CA ALA A 123 -6.11 -7.26 2.10
C ALA A 123 -6.04 -8.74 1.68
N THR A 124 -7.16 -9.32 1.24
CA THR A 124 -7.21 -10.68 0.69
C THR A 124 -6.71 -10.71 -0.75
N GLN A 125 -7.22 -9.82 -1.61
CA GLN A 125 -6.87 -9.79 -3.04
C GLN A 125 -5.37 -9.60 -3.27
N ARG A 126 -4.70 -8.75 -2.48
CA ARG A 126 -3.23 -8.57 -2.55
C ARG A 126 -2.41 -9.82 -2.18
N LEU A 127 -3.02 -10.88 -1.67
CA LEU A 127 -2.32 -12.13 -1.36
C LEU A 127 -2.49 -13.17 -2.47
N ILE A 128 -3.54 -13.04 -3.28
CA ILE A 128 -3.93 -14.05 -4.28
C ILE A 128 -3.93 -13.53 -5.72
N VAL A 129 -3.92 -12.20 -5.93
CA VAL A 129 -3.91 -11.54 -7.24
C VAL A 129 -2.65 -10.70 -7.37
N GLN A 130 -1.66 -11.22 -8.12
CA GLN A 130 -0.34 -10.59 -8.27
C GLN A 130 -0.40 -9.13 -8.75
N PRO A 131 -1.24 -8.75 -9.72
CA PRO A 131 -1.32 -7.34 -10.13
C PRO A 131 -1.76 -6.37 -9.02
N ILE A 132 -2.54 -6.82 -8.03
CA ILE A 132 -2.89 -5.98 -6.86
C ILE A 132 -1.68 -5.78 -5.95
N THR A 133 -0.90 -6.84 -5.75
CA THR A 133 0.39 -6.78 -5.04
C THR A 133 1.35 -5.82 -5.72
N ASP A 134 1.43 -5.88 -7.05
CA ASP A 134 2.32 -5.02 -7.84
C ASP A 134 1.88 -3.55 -7.80
N ILE A 135 0.57 -3.27 -7.85
CA ILE A 135 0.04 -1.91 -7.63
C ILE A 135 0.44 -1.40 -6.25
N LEU A 136 0.23 -2.19 -5.19
CA LEU A 136 0.62 -1.79 -3.84
C LEU A 136 2.12 -1.51 -3.74
N ASN A 137 2.96 -2.43 -4.22
CA ASN A 137 4.41 -2.30 -4.17
C ASN A 137 4.91 -1.09 -4.97
N LEU A 138 4.31 -0.82 -6.13
CA LEU A 138 4.66 0.32 -6.97
C LEU A 138 4.28 1.63 -6.27
N ILE A 139 3.11 1.71 -5.64
CA ILE A 139 2.71 2.89 -4.84
C ILE A 139 3.67 3.09 -3.66
N GLN A 140 4.10 2.03 -2.96
CA GLN A 140 5.11 2.14 -1.89
C GLN A 140 6.44 2.76 -2.37
N CYS A 141 6.85 2.45 -3.61
CA CYS A 141 8.05 3.01 -4.20
C CYS A 141 7.85 4.47 -4.66
N LEU A 142 6.69 4.78 -5.24
CA LEU A 142 6.37 6.12 -5.74
C LEU A 142 6.11 7.13 -4.61
N LEU A 143 5.47 6.67 -3.54
CA LEU A 143 4.89 7.45 -2.46
C LEU A 143 5.24 6.80 -1.12
N THR A 144 6.54 6.77 -0.79
CA THR A 144 7.03 6.10 0.41
C THR A 144 6.35 6.66 1.66
N GLY A 145 5.74 5.77 2.44
CA GLY A 145 4.98 6.12 3.65
C GLY A 145 3.50 6.46 3.42
N VAL A 146 3.00 6.55 2.19
CA VAL A 146 1.55 6.75 1.94
C VAL A 146 0.78 5.47 2.13
N VAL A 147 1.34 4.34 1.69
CA VAL A 147 0.80 3.00 1.95
C VAL A 147 1.88 2.14 2.59
N THR A 148 1.55 1.46 3.68
CA THR A 148 2.48 0.60 4.41
C THR A 148 1.82 -0.73 4.77
N LEU A 149 2.61 -1.79 4.98
CA LEU A 149 2.09 -3.03 5.55
C LEU A 149 2.33 -3.01 7.05
N VAL A 150 1.28 -3.21 7.84
CA VAL A 150 1.29 -3.12 9.30
C VAL A 150 0.88 -4.47 9.88
N TYR A 151 1.71 -5.03 10.74
CA TYR A 151 1.42 -6.22 11.51
C TYR A 151 1.40 -5.85 12.99
N GLU A 152 0.30 -6.17 13.67
CA GLU A 152 0.13 -5.92 15.10
C GLU A 152 0.14 -7.22 15.87
N GLU A 153 0.95 -7.27 16.92
CA GLU A 153 1.04 -8.38 17.84
C GLU A 153 0.67 -7.90 19.25
N GLN A 154 -0.41 -8.45 19.80
CA GLN A 154 -0.82 -8.15 21.17
C GLN A 154 -0.13 -9.10 22.15
N LEU A 155 0.75 -8.55 22.98
CA LEU A 155 1.43 -9.27 24.05
C LEU A 155 0.92 -8.81 25.43
N PRO A 156 1.16 -9.57 26.52
CA PRO A 156 0.73 -9.18 27.86
C PRO A 156 1.20 -7.78 28.28
N GLN A 157 2.37 -7.34 27.81
CA GLN A 157 3.00 -6.06 28.13
C GLN A 157 2.40 -4.88 27.35
N GLY A 158 1.80 -5.12 26.18
CA GLY A 158 1.35 -4.08 25.26
C GLY A 158 1.27 -4.59 23.83
N THR A 159 1.04 -3.67 22.90
CA THR A 159 0.92 -3.97 21.47
C THR A 159 2.23 -3.62 20.76
N TYR A 160 2.78 -4.57 20.01
CA TYR A 160 3.90 -4.34 19.11
C TYR A 160 3.37 -4.16 17.69
N THR A 161 3.79 -3.09 17.03
CA THR A 161 3.37 -2.77 15.65
C THR A 161 4.60 -2.81 14.74
N THR A 162 4.70 -3.84 13.90
CA THR A 162 5.73 -3.94 12.87
C THR A 162 5.20 -3.36 11.57
N THR A 163 5.81 -2.27 11.10
CA THR A 163 5.44 -1.62 9.84
C THR A 163 6.53 -1.80 8.80
N ARG A 164 6.14 -2.15 7.57
CA ARG A 164 6.99 -2.22 6.39
C ARG A 164 6.62 -1.12 5.40
N GLY A 165 7.57 -0.24 5.11
CA GLY A 165 7.37 0.95 4.27
C GLY A 165 7.76 0.78 2.79
N LEU A 166 8.51 -0.28 2.46
CA LEU A 166 8.99 -0.57 1.11
C LEU A 166 8.72 -2.03 0.73
N PRO A 167 8.64 -2.37 -0.58
CA PRO A 167 8.50 -3.75 -1.04
C PRO A 167 9.67 -4.67 -0.65
N SER A 168 9.58 -5.95 -0.98
CA SER A 168 10.73 -6.85 -0.82
C SER A 168 11.81 -6.57 -1.85
N VAL A 169 13.07 -6.71 -1.43
CA VAL A 169 14.21 -6.64 -2.36
C VAL A 169 14.06 -7.67 -3.49
N GLN A 170 13.45 -8.83 -3.22
CA GLN A 170 13.11 -9.82 -4.24
C GLN A 170 12.18 -9.25 -5.31
N TRP A 171 11.11 -8.56 -4.91
CA TRP A 171 10.20 -7.89 -5.84
C TRP A 171 10.89 -6.75 -6.60
N ILE A 172 11.71 -5.95 -5.92
CA ILE A 172 12.50 -4.87 -6.54
C ILE A 172 13.45 -5.44 -7.61
N ASN A 173 14.16 -6.52 -7.30
CA ASN A 173 15.07 -7.19 -8.24
C ASN A 173 14.32 -7.76 -9.43
N ALA A 174 13.20 -8.43 -9.21
CA ALA A 174 12.36 -9.00 -10.27
C ALA A 174 11.83 -7.93 -11.23
N ASN A 175 11.60 -6.71 -10.74
CA ASN A 175 11.04 -5.59 -11.51
C ASN A 175 12.08 -4.50 -11.84
N GLN A 176 13.38 -4.80 -11.75
CA GLN A 176 14.45 -3.81 -11.87
C GLN A 176 14.35 -2.99 -13.17
N ALA A 177 14.09 -3.63 -14.31
CA ALA A 177 14.03 -2.93 -15.60
C ALA A 177 12.93 -1.86 -15.65
N ALA A 178 11.72 -2.22 -15.20
CA ALA A 178 10.59 -1.29 -15.14
C ALA A 178 10.82 -0.18 -14.10
N LEU A 179 11.38 -0.51 -12.93
CA LEU A 179 11.73 0.47 -11.91
C LEU A 179 12.80 1.46 -12.39
N LEU A 180 13.79 1.01 -13.18
CA LEU A 180 14.78 1.89 -13.79
C LEU A 180 14.16 2.85 -14.81
N GLU A 181 13.17 2.40 -15.59
CA GLU A 181 12.42 3.26 -16.52
C GLU A 181 11.63 4.35 -15.78
N VAL A 182 10.99 4.00 -14.66
CA VAL A 182 10.20 4.94 -13.85
C VAL A 182 11.09 5.93 -13.08
N PHE A 183 12.02 5.42 -12.28
CA PHE A 183 12.78 6.21 -11.30
C PHE A 183 14.12 6.73 -11.84
N GLY A 184 14.66 6.13 -12.89
CA GLY A 184 16.04 6.35 -13.32
C GLY A 184 17.06 5.70 -12.39
N ARG A 185 18.32 5.63 -12.85
CA ARG A 185 19.40 4.88 -12.16
C ARG A 185 19.69 5.35 -10.74
N ALA A 186 19.77 6.67 -10.52
CA ALA A 186 20.17 7.23 -9.23
C ALA A 186 19.13 6.94 -8.14
N HIS A 187 17.86 7.21 -8.42
CA HIS A 187 16.77 6.96 -7.48
C HIS A 187 16.54 5.45 -7.29
N PHE A 188 16.58 4.64 -8.37
CA PHE A 188 16.51 3.19 -8.24
C PHE A 188 17.58 2.62 -7.29
N LYS A 189 18.82 3.10 -7.37
CA LYS A 189 19.90 2.64 -6.48
C LYS A 189 19.59 2.93 -5.00
N GLN A 190 19.00 4.09 -4.70
CA GLN A 190 18.56 4.44 -3.35
C GLN A 190 17.43 3.54 -2.88
N LEU A 191 16.41 3.36 -3.72
CA LEU A 191 15.27 2.48 -3.46
C LEU A 191 15.73 1.04 -3.18
N TRP A 192 16.59 0.50 -4.04
CA TRP A 192 17.14 -0.84 -3.88
C TRP A 192 17.94 -0.99 -2.59
N LYS A 193 18.82 -0.03 -2.26
CA LYS A 193 19.59 -0.04 -1.02
C LYS A 193 18.66 -0.03 0.20
N ALA A 194 17.66 0.84 0.21
CA ALA A 194 16.71 0.97 1.31
C ALA A 194 15.79 -0.25 1.47
N ALA A 195 15.41 -0.91 0.38
CA ALA A 195 14.60 -2.12 0.40
C ALA A 195 15.39 -3.37 0.83
N ASN A 196 16.72 -3.38 0.61
CA ASN A 196 17.60 -4.46 1.00
C ASN A 196 18.07 -4.38 2.47
N ASP A 197 17.92 -3.23 3.12
CA ASP A 197 18.25 -3.03 4.52
C ASP A 197 16.97 -3.10 5.39
N ARG A 198 16.95 -4.05 6.34
CA ARG A 198 15.81 -4.25 7.24
C ARG A 198 15.59 -3.06 8.18
N THR A 199 16.66 -2.38 8.57
CA THR A 199 16.57 -1.23 9.49
C THR A 199 15.91 -0.03 8.84
N THR A 200 15.99 0.08 7.51
CA THR A 200 15.37 1.17 6.74
C THR A 200 14.00 0.78 6.18
N SER A 201 13.79 -0.48 5.82
CA SER A 201 12.52 -0.95 5.23
C SER A 201 11.44 -1.31 6.25
N PHE A 202 11.81 -1.55 7.52
CA PHE A 202 10.90 -1.87 8.62
C PHE A 202 11.04 -0.88 9.77
N LYS A 203 9.95 -0.74 10.54
CA LYS A 203 9.85 0.00 11.80
C LYS A 203 9.07 -0.86 12.80
N VAL A 204 9.48 -0.84 14.07
CA VAL A 204 8.72 -1.46 15.16
C VAL A 204 8.38 -0.38 16.17
N ASP A 205 7.11 -0.26 16.51
CA ASP A 205 6.58 0.60 17.56
C ASP A 205 6.00 -0.26 18.69
N PHE A 206 6.03 0.26 19.92
CA PHE A 206 5.45 -0.40 21.09
C PHE A 206 4.50 0.55 21.81
N GLU A 207 3.25 0.13 21.99
CA GLU A 207 2.26 0.81 22.80
C GLU A 207 1.99 0.02 24.09
N PRO A 208 2.36 0.54 25.28
CA PRO A 208 2.13 -0.16 26.54
C PRO A 208 0.63 -0.24 26.86
N ARG A 209 0.19 -1.36 27.42
CA ARG A 209 -1.20 -1.52 27.87
C ARG A 209 -1.47 -0.57 29.04
N ARG A 210 -2.39 0.39 28.84
CA ARG A 210 -2.80 1.32 29.91
C ARG A 210 -3.31 0.52 31.12
N GLY A 211 -2.68 0.73 32.28
CA GLY A 211 -3.06 0.11 33.56
C GLY A 211 -2.11 -0.95 34.12
N VAL A 212 -1.03 -1.30 33.41
CA VAL A 212 0.02 -2.19 33.95
C VAL A 212 1.22 -1.34 34.36
N ALA A 213 1.38 -1.09 35.67
CA ALA A 213 2.60 -0.48 36.18
C ALA A 213 3.81 -1.35 35.81
N PRO A 214 4.94 -0.76 35.39
CA PRO A 214 6.14 -1.55 35.13
C PRO A 214 6.55 -2.24 36.42
N LYS A 215 6.46 -3.58 36.45
CA LYS A 215 7.09 -4.36 37.52
C LYS A 215 8.60 -4.20 37.35
N PRO A 216 9.34 -3.73 38.36
CA PRO A 216 10.79 -3.70 38.29
C PRO A 216 11.27 -5.15 38.08
N LEU A 217 12.15 -5.33 37.10
CA LEU A 217 12.86 -6.59 36.91
C LEU A 217 13.79 -6.82 38.13
N PRO A 218 13.93 -8.07 38.59
CA PRO A 218 14.86 -8.44 39.66
C PRO A 218 16.33 -8.23 39.25
#